data_AF-A0A662EI47-F1
#
_entry.id   AF-A0A662EI47-F1
#
_cell.length_a   1.000
_cell.length_b   1.000
_cell.length_c   1.000
_cell.angle_alpha   90.00
_cell.angle_beta   90.00
_cell.angle_gamma   90.00
#
_symmetry.space_group_name_H-M   'P 1'
#
loop_
_entity.id
_entity.type
_entity.pdbx_description
1 polymer ?
#
loop_
_entity_poly.entity_id
_entity_poly.type
_entity_poly.pdbx_seq_one_letter_code
_entity_poly.pdbx_strand_id
1 'polypeptide(L)'
;RAAEGKVNWSTAVLPKGPVNNDSIYMGTDIGIFTLNTTPEQREAALRYILYLLSPEAHMEWAKGTGYIPFRKSAITSEEWKAYMERHPERVAVTEQAFHGFTYPNHPQWYSIRNVIGDMLEAVLLGDMTPEEALQWADETIEEEYLK
;
A
#
# COMPACT_ATOMS: atom_id res chain seq x y z
N ARG A 1 22.11 -2.74 -16.64
CA ARG A 1 21.80 -3.72 -15.55
C ARG A 1 21.78 -5.14 -16.14
N ALA A 2 22.07 -6.21 -15.40
CA ALA A 2 22.33 -7.56 -15.97
C ALA A 2 21.21 -8.15 -16.88
N ALA A 3 19.98 -7.66 -16.79
CA ALA A 3 18.82 -8.12 -17.57
C ALA A 3 18.36 -7.16 -18.70
N GLU A 4 19.09 -6.06 -18.94
CA GLU A 4 18.68 -5.01 -19.88
C GLU A 4 18.57 -5.54 -21.32
N GLY A 5 17.38 -5.44 -21.91
CA GLY A 5 17.08 -5.93 -23.27
C GLY A 5 16.93 -7.44 -23.41
N LYS A 6 17.03 -8.22 -22.32
CA LYS A 6 16.96 -9.70 -22.34
C LYS A 6 15.64 -10.26 -21.82
N VAL A 7 14.84 -9.44 -21.17
CA VAL A 7 13.53 -9.82 -20.61
C VAL A 7 12.52 -8.74 -20.99
N ASN A 8 11.45 -9.15 -21.66
CA ASN A 8 10.29 -8.30 -21.89
C ASN A 8 9.33 -8.49 -20.71
N TRP A 9 8.99 -7.39 -20.04
CA TRP A 9 8.04 -7.39 -18.94
C TRP A 9 7.12 -6.17 -19.08
N SER A 10 5.94 -6.26 -18.47
CA SER A 10 4.95 -5.18 -18.43
C SER A 10 4.16 -5.30 -17.13
N THR A 11 3.37 -4.27 -16.83
CA THR A 11 2.43 -4.23 -15.71
C THR A 11 1.00 -4.21 -16.20
N ALA A 12 0.07 -4.68 -15.37
CA ALA A 12 -1.37 -4.59 -15.59
C ALA A 12 -2.08 -4.30 -14.27
N VAL A 13 -3.27 -3.69 -14.33
CA VAL A 13 -4.15 -3.59 -13.17
C VAL A 13 -4.56 -4.98 -12.70
N LEU A 14 -4.91 -5.12 -11.42
CA LEU A 14 -5.39 -6.40 -10.90
C LEU A 14 -6.62 -6.88 -11.70
N PRO A 15 -6.71 -8.19 -11.99
CA PRO A 15 -7.86 -8.73 -12.69
C PRO A 15 -9.13 -8.53 -11.84
N LYS A 16 -10.21 -8.08 -12.49
CA LYS A 16 -11.49 -7.89 -11.82
C LYS A 16 -12.15 -9.24 -11.58
N GLY A 17 -12.30 -9.59 -10.30
CA GLY A 17 -13.10 -10.73 -9.87
C GLY A 17 -14.62 -10.44 -9.93
N PRO A 18 -15.45 -11.31 -9.36
CA PRO A 18 -16.92 -11.13 -9.37
C PRO A 18 -17.39 -9.86 -8.64
N VAL A 19 -16.56 -9.30 -7.75
CA VAL A 19 -16.89 -8.10 -6.95
C VAL A 19 -16.18 -6.86 -7.52
N ASN A 20 -14.86 -6.79 -7.39
CA ASN A 20 -14.04 -5.66 -7.83
C ASN A 20 -12.61 -6.12 -8.17
N ASN A 21 -11.73 -5.16 -8.43
CA ASN A 21 -10.29 -5.33 -8.54
C ASN A 21 -9.56 -4.42 -7.53
N ASP A 22 -10.18 -4.14 -6.39
CA ASP A 22 -9.61 -3.21 -5.43
C ASP A 22 -8.32 -3.80 -4.83
N SER A 23 -7.27 -2.99 -4.78
CA SER A 23 -6.01 -3.34 -4.14
C SER A 23 -5.92 -2.69 -2.78
N ILE A 24 -5.16 -3.29 -1.87
CA ILE A 24 -4.82 -2.58 -0.64
C ILE A 24 -3.88 -1.41 -0.92
N TYR A 25 -4.14 -0.26 -0.31
CA TYR A 25 -3.17 0.82 -0.23
C TYR A 25 -2.09 0.47 0.78
N MET A 26 -0.85 0.48 0.31
CA MET A 26 0.34 0.24 1.13
C MET A 26 1.33 1.38 0.93
N GLY A 27 2.12 1.66 1.94
CA GLY A 27 3.06 2.77 1.92
C GLY A 27 3.76 2.94 3.25
N THR A 28 4.13 4.18 3.54
CA THR A 28 4.82 4.55 4.77
C THR A 28 4.15 5.77 5.37
N ASP A 29 3.97 5.74 6.68
CA ASP A 29 3.42 6.86 7.45
C ASP A 29 4.54 7.76 7.97
N ILE A 30 4.24 9.04 8.15
CA ILE A 30 5.14 10.00 8.79
C ILE A 30 4.51 10.44 10.12
N GLY A 31 5.17 10.12 11.22
CA GLY A 31 4.72 10.45 12.58
C GLY A 31 5.58 11.51 13.25
N ILE A 32 4.98 12.30 14.13
CA ILE A 32 5.68 13.17 15.07
C ILE A 32 5.63 12.53 16.45
N PHE A 33 6.79 12.15 16.98
CA PHE A 33 6.87 11.61 18.34
C PHE A 33 6.71 12.73 19.37
N THR A 34 5.96 12.46 20.42
CA THR A 34 5.80 13.39 21.55
C THR A 34 6.82 13.14 22.66
N LEU A 35 7.28 11.90 22.79
CA LEU A 35 8.26 11.49 23.79
C LEU A 35 9.60 12.19 23.54
N ASN A 36 10.18 12.80 24.59
CA ASN A 36 11.48 13.46 24.55
C ASN A 36 11.62 14.56 23.47
N THR A 37 10.53 15.28 23.16
CA THR A 37 10.55 16.42 22.24
C THR A 37 10.02 17.70 22.88
N THR A 38 10.52 18.85 22.45
CA THR A 38 9.97 20.16 22.85
C THR A 38 8.81 20.57 21.95
N PRO A 39 7.93 21.51 22.38
CA PRO A 39 6.92 22.10 21.50
C PRO A 39 7.50 22.64 20.18
N GLU A 40 8.66 23.32 20.23
CA GLU A 40 9.31 23.93 19.07
C GLU A 40 9.81 22.88 18.07
N GLN A 41 10.32 21.75 18.56
CA GLN A 41 10.75 20.63 17.71
C GLN A 41 9.56 19.99 16.99
N ARG A 42 8.45 19.78 17.69
CA ARG A 42 7.23 19.22 17.09
C ARG A 42 6.63 20.15 16.05
N GLU A 43 6.65 21.44 16.32
CA GLU A 43 6.18 22.47 15.39
C GLU A 43 7.09 22.58 14.15
N ALA A 44 8.41 22.47 14.31
CA ALA A 44 9.34 22.36 13.18
C ALA A 44 9.13 21.07 12.36
N ALA A 45 8.93 19.93 13.02
CA ALA A 45 8.62 18.67 12.36
C ALA A 45 7.31 18.75 11.57
N LEU A 46 6.27 19.38 12.12
CA LEU A 46 5.00 19.59 11.42
C LEU A 46 5.19 20.43 10.14
N ARG A 47 5.95 21.53 10.21
CA ARG A 47 6.25 22.32 9.00
C ARG A 47 6.99 21.51 7.94
N TYR A 48 7.93 20.67 8.35
CA TYR A 48 8.66 19.82 7.42
C TYR A 48 7.77 18.76 6.79
N ILE A 49 6.90 18.12 7.58
CA ILE A 49 5.89 17.18 7.06
C ILE A 49 4.97 17.88 6.06
N LEU A 50 4.47 19.08 6.38
CA LEU A 50 3.62 19.85 5.45
C LEU A 50 4.36 20.18 4.15
N TYR A 51 5.66 20.45 4.20
CA TYR A 51 6.49 20.61 2.99
C TYR A 51 6.62 19.31 2.21
N LEU A 52 6.93 18.18 2.85
CA LEU A 52 7.01 16.87 2.18
C LEU A 52 5.66 16.49 1.55
N LEU A 53 4.58 16.90 2.19
CA LEU A 53 3.23 16.74 1.70
C LEU A 53 2.83 17.85 0.72
N SER A 54 3.67 18.78 0.30
CA SER A 54 3.32 19.75 -0.76
C SER A 54 3.14 19.04 -2.12
N PRO A 55 2.37 19.59 -3.07
CA PRO A 55 2.29 19.02 -4.43
C PRO A 55 3.65 18.81 -5.08
N GLU A 56 4.57 19.76 -4.90
CA GLU A 56 5.90 19.77 -5.54
C GLU A 56 6.81 18.68 -4.97
N ALA A 57 7.00 18.67 -3.64
CA ALA A 57 7.90 17.71 -2.99
C ALA A 57 7.43 16.26 -3.19
N HIS A 58 6.11 16.08 -3.16
CA HIS A 58 5.54 14.77 -3.33
C HIS A 58 5.58 14.27 -4.79
N MET A 59 5.41 15.17 -5.77
CA MET A 59 5.60 14.81 -7.19
C MET A 59 7.04 14.38 -7.47
N GLU A 60 8.01 15.09 -6.89
CA GLU A 60 9.43 14.73 -6.94
C GLU A 60 9.66 13.34 -6.35
N TRP A 61 9.12 13.08 -5.15
CA TRP A 61 9.19 11.77 -4.50
C TRP A 61 8.65 10.64 -5.38
N ALA A 62 7.44 10.80 -5.93
CA ALA A 62 6.79 9.80 -6.76
C ALA A 62 7.64 9.46 -8.01
N LYS A 63 8.11 10.48 -8.73
CA LYS A 63 8.94 10.32 -9.93
C LYS A 63 10.29 9.67 -9.61
N GLY A 64 10.92 10.07 -8.50
CA GLY A 64 12.25 9.60 -8.09
C GLY A 64 12.28 8.16 -7.55
N THR A 65 11.19 7.69 -6.95
CA THR A 65 11.19 6.43 -6.16
C THR A 65 10.38 5.30 -6.76
N GLY A 66 9.38 5.60 -7.59
CA GLY A 66 8.38 4.60 -8.02
C GLY A 66 7.10 4.60 -7.18
N TYR A 67 7.01 5.40 -6.11
CA TYR A 67 5.74 5.68 -5.46
C TYR A 67 4.77 6.39 -6.40
N ILE A 68 3.48 6.24 -6.11
CA ILE A 68 2.41 6.98 -6.79
C ILE A 68 2.13 8.30 -6.10
N PRO A 69 1.59 9.29 -6.83
CA PRO A 69 1.11 10.47 -6.17
C PRO A 69 -0.10 10.16 -5.26
N PHE A 70 -0.16 10.63 -4.02
CA PHE A 70 -1.26 10.40 -3.08
C PHE A 70 -2.40 11.44 -3.20
N ARG A 71 -2.19 12.53 -3.96
CA ARG A 71 -3.27 13.49 -4.27
C ARG A 71 -3.90 13.19 -5.62
N LYS A 72 -5.23 13.10 -5.65
CA LYS A 72 -6.00 12.98 -6.91
C LYS A 72 -5.60 14.05 -7.92
N SER A 73 -5.45 15.31 -7.50
CA SER A 73 -5.04 16.42 -8.37
C SER A 73 -3.64 16.26 -8.96
N ALA A 74 -2.72 15.61 -8.25
CA ALA A 74 -1.38 15.32 -8.76
C ALA A 74 -1.42 14.16 -9.75
N ILE A 75 -2.16 13.09 -9.45
CA ILE A 75 -2.34 11.94 -10.34
C ILE A 75 -2.99 12.36 -11.67
N THR A 76 -3.97 13.26 -11.65
CA THR A 76 -4.68 13.71 -12.86
C THR A 76 -4.02 14.90 -13.57
N SER A 77 -2.88 15.39 -13.07
CA SER A 77 -2.17 16.53 -13.64
C SER A 77 -1.53 16.20 -14.99
N GLU A 78 -1.35 17.22 -15.83
CA GLU A 78 -0.63 17.06 -17.11
C GLU A 78 0.83 16.66 -16.91
N GLU A 79 1.47 17.10 -15.81
CA GLU A 79 2.82 16.68 -15.47
C GLU A 79 2.92 15.17 -15.26
N TRP A 80 1.98 14.59 -14.49
CA TRP A 80 1.98 13.15 -14.23
C TRP A 80 1.63 12.34 -15.47
N LYS A 81 0.67 12.79 -16.28
CA LYS A 81 0.35 12.15 -17.57
C LYS A 81 1.57 12.10 -18.48
N ALA A 82 2.27 13.22 -18.65
CA ALA A 82 3.50 13.27 -19.45
C ALA A 82 4.62 12.40 -18.86
N TYR A 83 4.67 12.22 -17.54
CA TYR A 83 5.58 11.28 -16.90
C TYR A 83 5.22 9.82 -17.24
N MET A 84 3.94 9.45 -17.20
CA MET A 84 3.46 8.10 -17.55
C MET A 84 3.72 7.71 -19.00
N GLU A 85 3.63 8.64 -19.96
CA GLU A 85 3.96 8.37 -21.37
C GLU A 85 5.40 7.86 -21.56
N ARG A 86 6.33 8.30 -20.70
CA ARG A 86 7.73 7.85 -20.71
C ARG A 86 7.98 6.62 -19.83
N HIS A 87 7.01 6.25 -19.01
CA HIS A 87 7.07 5.18 -18.02
C HIS A 87 5.84 4.28 -18.13
N PRO A 88 5.63 3.60 -19.28
CA PRO A 88 4.46 2.76 -19.51
C PRO A 88 4.32 1.64 -18.46
N GLU A 89 5.44 1.20 -17.86
CA GLU A 89 5.48 0.24 -16.77
C GLU A 89 4.86 0.74 -15.44
N ARG A 90 4.52 2.02 -15.35
CA ARG A 90 3.89 2.64 -14.17
C ARG A 90 2.44 3.03 -14.38
N VAL A 91 1.92 2.88 -15.61
CA VAL A 91 0.53 3.23 -15.94
C VAL A 91 -0.43 2.40 -15.11
N ALA A 92 -0.22 1.08 -15.06
CA ALA A 92 -1.10 0.17 -14.33
C ALA A 92 -1.22 0.51 -12.84
N VAL A 93 -0.12 0.86 -12.16
CA VAL A 93 -0.18 1.23 -10.74
C VAL A 93 -0.87 2.58 -10.53
N THR A 94 -0.72 3.51 -11.48
CA THR A 94 -1.42 4.80 -11.46
C THR A 94 -2.93 4.62 -11.63
N GLU A 95 -3.36 3.73 -12.52
CA GLU A 95 -4.78 3.39 -12.70
C GLU A 95 -5.35 2.67 -11.48
N GLN A 96 -4.59 1.71 -10.93
CA GLN A 96 -4.96 0.97 -9.73
C GLN A 96 -5.11 1.88 -8.50
N ALA A 97 -4.43 3.03 -8.45
CA ALA A 97 -4.50 3.99 -7.35
C ALA A 97 -5.90 4.57 -7.09
N PHE A 98 -6.84 4.42 -8.03
CA PHE A 98 -8.24 4.82 -7.84
C PHE A 98 -9.14 3.69 -7.31
N HIS A 99 -8.60 2.47 -7.22
CA HIS A 99 -9.29 1.24 -6.87
C HIS A 99 -8.57 0.57 -5.70
N GLY A 100 -8.90 1.01 -4.49
CA GLY A 100 -8.29 0.41 -3.32
C GLY A 100 -8.96 0.68 -1.99
N PHE A 101 -8.52 -0.09 -1.00
CA PHE A 101 -9.01 -0.07 0.38
C PHE A 101 -7.84 0.02 1.36
N THR A 102 -8.15 0.29 2.63
CA THR A 102 -7.15 0.34 3.71
C THR A 102 -7.40 -0.80 4.69
N TYR A 103 -6.37 -1.16 5.46
CA TYR A 103 -6.51 -2.12 6.53
C TYR A 103 -7.52 -1.63 7.59
N PRO A 104 -8.23 -2.56 8.28
CA PRO A 104 -9.01 -2.22 9.46
C PRO A 104 -8.17 -1.49 10.51
N ASN A 105 -8.76 -0.46 11.12
CA ASN A 105 -8.13 0.27 12.21
C ASN A 105 -8.36 -0.48 13.54
N HIS A 106 -7.64 -1.59 13.73
CA HIS A 106 -7.69 -2.41 14.93
C HIS A 106 -6.30 -2.47 15.59
N PRO A 107 -6.17 -2.27 16.93
CA PRO A 107 -4.87 -2.31 17.60
C PRO A 107 -4.09 -3.61 17.39
N GLN A 108 -4.81 -4.74 17.28
CA GLN A 108 -4.23 -6.06 17.03
C GLN A 108 -4.29 -6.46 15.55
N TRP A 109 -4.55 -5.53 14.63
CA TRP A 109 -4.65 -5.84 13.20
C TRP A 109 -3.42 -6.59 12.66
N TYR A 110 -2.22 -6.26 13.16
CA TYR A 110 -1.01 -6.95 12.75
C TYR A 110 -1.05 -8.45 13.10
N SER A 111 -1.51 -8.81 14.31
CA SER A 111 -1.66 -10.20 14.72
C SER A 111 -2.76 -10.91 13.94
N ILE A 112 -3.92 -10.27 13.77
CA ILE A 112 -5.03 -10.79 12.94
C ILE A 112 -4.55 -11.08 11.51
N ARG A 113 -3.79 -10.15 10.92
CA ARG A 113 -3.22 -10.32 9.57
C ARG A 113 -2.25 -11.50 9.49
N ASN A 114 -1.49 -11.77 10.54
CA ASN A 114 -0.60 -12.94 10.56
C ASN A 114 -1.40 -14.24 10.55
N VAL A 115 -2.47 -14.35 11.34
CA VAL A 115 -3.36 -15.53 11.32
C VAL A 115 -3.95 -15.76 9.92
N ILE A 116 -4.39 -14.70 9.23
CA ILE A 116 -4.86 -14.79 7.84
C ILE A 116 -3.73 -15.25 6.90
N GLY A 117 -2.50 -14.81 7.14
CA GLY A 117 -1.32 -15.24 6.39
C GLY A 117 -1.01 -16.72 6.57
N ASP A 118 -0.99 -17.19 7.83
CA ASP A 118 -0.74 -18.58 8.20
C ASP A 118 -1.83 -19.51 7.63
N MET A 119 -3.09 -19.07 7.67
CA MET A 119 -4.22 -19.73 7.02
C MET A 119 -3.96 -19.94 5.52
N LEU A 120 -3.57 -18.87 4.82
CA LEU A 120 -3.30 -18.93 3.37
C LEU A 120 -2.09 -19.84 3.08
N GLU A 121 -1.04 -19.78 3.89
CA GLU A 121 0.14 -20.63 3.75
C GLU A 121 -0.22 -22.12 3.91
N ALA A 122 -0.97 -22.48 4.95
CA ALA A 122 -1.41 -23.86 5.20
C ALA A 122 -2.19 -24.45 4.01
N VAL A 123 -3.08 -23.65 3.41
CA VAL A 123 -3.84 -24.07 2.22
C VAL A 123 -2.90 -24.26 1.02
N LEU A 124 -1.95 -23.36 0.80
CA LEU A 124 -1.01 -23.44 -0.33
C LEU A 124 -0.02 -24.60 -0.20
N LEU A 125 0.34 -24.98 1.02
CA LEU A 125 1.19 -26.14 1.31
C LEU A 125 0.41 -27.47 1.28
N GLY A 126 -0.93 -27.42 1.33
CA GLY A 126 -1.80 -28.59 1.36
C GLY A 126 -1.92 -29.23 2.74
N ASP A 127 -1.56 -28.50 3.80
CA ASP A 127 -1.67 -28.96 5.19
C ASP A 127 -3.12 -28.92 5.69
N MET A 128 -3.95 -28.03 5.13
CA MET A 128 -5.37 -27.89 5.41
C MET A 128 -6.17 -27.66 4.13
N THR A 129 -7.43 -28.09 4.12
CA THR A 129 -8.39 -27.64 3.11
C THR A 129 -8.74 -26.16 3.28
N PRO A 130 -9.21 -25.45 2.23
CA PRO A 130 -9.67 -24.07 2.36
C PRO A 130 -10.72 -23.88 3.45
N GLU A 131 -11.68 -24.80 3.56
CA GLU A 131 -12.74 -24.75 4.56
C GLU A 131 -12.20 -24.90 5.99
N GLU A 132 -11.30 -25.87 6.23
CA GLU A 132 -10.68 -26.08 7.55
C GLU A 132 -9.83 -24.88 7.98
N ALA A 133 -9.01 -24.36 7.06
CA ALA A 133 -8.14 -23.22 7.35
C ALA A 133 -8.95 -21.96 7.67
N LEU A 134 -10.03 -21.70 6.91
CA LEU A 134 -10.94 -20.59 7.18
C LEU A 134 -11.60 -20.71 8.56
N GLN A 135 -12.09 -21.90 8.91
CA GLN A 135 -12.69 -22.14 10.23
C GLN A 135 -11.68 -21.90 11.36
N TRP A 136 -10.46 -22.44 11.22
CA TRP A 136 -9.39 -22.23 12.19
C TRP A 136 -9.03 -20.76 12.38
N ALA A 137 -8.90 -20.01 11.26
CA ALA A 137 -8.57 -18.60 11.31
C ALA A 137 -9.67 -17.77 11.98
N ASP A 138 -10.93 -18.05 11.67
CA ASP A 138 -12.10 -17.38 12.25
C ASP A 138 -12.15 -17.59 13.78
N GLU A 139 -12.05 -18.85 14.22
CA GLU A 139 -12.03 -19.20 15.65
C GLU A 139 -10.84 -18.53 16.38
N THR A 140 -9.64 -18.60 15.81
CA THR A 140 -8.44 -18.00 16.42
C THR A 140 -8.58 -16.48 16.53
N ILE A 141 -9.08 -15.82 15.48
CA ILE A 141 -9.26 -14.36 15.48
C ILE A 141 -10.29 -13.94 16.52
N GLU A 142 -11.43 -14.63 16.57
CA GLU A 142 -12.50 -14.34 17.53
C GLU A 142 -12.03 -14.54 18.97
N GLU A 143 -11.29 -15.61 19.25
CA GLU A 143 -10.84 -15.94 20.62
C GLU A 143 -9.72 -15.05 21.13
N GLU A 144 -8.74 -14.71 20.28
CA GLU A 144 -7.52 -14.02 20.72
C GLU A 144 -7.56 -12.50 20.55
N TYR A 145 -8.35 -11.99 19.59
CA TYR A 145 -8.24 -10.59 19.15
C TYR A 145 -9.54 -9.80 19.11
N LEU A 146 -10.72 -10.44 19.12
CA LEU A 146 -12.01 -9.73 19.03
C LEU A 146 -12.84 -9.72 20.33
N LYS A 147 -12.57 -10.66 21.25
CA LYS A 147 -13.15 -10.67 22.61
C LYS A 147 -12.48 -9.65 23.53
#